data_AF-A0A7W0J218-F1
#
_entry.id   AF-A0A7W0J218-F1
#
_cell.length_a   1.000
_cell.length_b   1.000
_cell.length_c   1.000
_cell.angle_alpha   90.00
_cell.angle_beta   90.00
_cell.angle_gamma   90.00
#
_symmetry.space_group_name_H-M   'P 1'
#
loop_
_entity.id
_entity.type
_entity.pdbx_description
1 polymer ?
#
loop_
_entity_poly.entity_id
_entity_poly.type
_entity_poly.pdbx_seq_one_letter_code
_entity_poly.pdbx_strand_id
1 'polypeptide(L)' 'ENGCCGSGGLFSLTNKDISGSLLKKQAESCLKTGAAAVVTACPACMMQLGRAITEIPVFHIIELIEEAYCDSDGV' A
#
# COMPACT_ATOMS: atom_id res chain seq x y z
N GLU A 1 10.68 -8.44 2.56
CA GLU A 1 11.44 -8.08 1.35
C GLU A 1 10.88 -6.75 0.81
N ASN A 2 11.73 -5.81 0.42
CA ASN A 2 11.31 -4.51 -0.12
C ASN A 2 11.01 -4.67 -1.62
N GLY A 3 9.75 -4.87 -1.99
CA GLY A 3 9.32 -4.99 -3.39
C GLY A 3 8.51 -3.80 -3.88
N CYS A 4 8.50 -3.60 -5.19
CA CYS A 4 7.73 -2.55 -5.86
C CYS A 4 6.24 -2.92 -5.94
N CYS A 5 5.33 -1.96 -5.75
CA CYS A 5 3.88 -2.17 -5.90
C CYS A 5 3.41 -2.32 -7.36
N GLY A 6 4.29 -2.02 -8.34
CA GLY A 6 4.00 -2.12 -9.76
C GLY A 6 3.27 -0.92 -10.38
N SER A 7 2.98 0.16 -9.65
CA SER A 7 2.28 1.33 -10.22
C SER A 7 3.12 2.07 -11.27
N GLY A 8 4.18 2.81 -10.88
CA GLY A 8 5.12 3.43 -11.82
C GLY A 8 4.53 4.37 -12.89
N GLY A 9 3.30 4.87 -12.71
CA GLY A 9 2.62 5.75 -13.67
C GLY A 9 2.40 5.07 -15.02
N LEU A 10 2.98 5.62 -16.09
CA LEU A 10 2.88 5.08 -17.46
C LEU A 10 3.38 3.63 -17.56
N PHE A 11 4.28 3.22 -16.66
CA PHE A 11 4.75 1.84 -16.59
C PHE A 11 3.59 0.85 -16.42
N SER A 12 2.68 1.07 -15.47
CA SER A 12 1.52 0.17 -15.25
C SER A 12 0.62 0.05 -16.47
N LEU A 13 0.53 1.09 -17.30
CA LEU A 13 -0.33 1.12 -18.49
C LEU A 13 0.31 0.39 -19.67
N THR A 14 1.63 0.55 -19.83
CA THR A 14 2.41 -0.02 -20.93
C THR A 14 2.89 -1.44 -20.64
N ASN A 15 3.04 -1.81 -19.36
CA ASN A 15 3.57 -3.09 -18.90
C ASN A 15 2.63 -3.74 -17.89
N LYS A 16 1.36 -3.94 -18.28
CA LYS A 16 0.27 -4.42 -17.40
C LYS A 16 0.58 -5.75 -16.71
N ASP A 17 1.14 -6.71 -17.43
CA ASP A 17 1.42 -8.05 -16.89
C ASP A 17 2.52 -8.00 -15.82
N ILE A 18 3.58 -7.23 -16.08
CA ILE A 18 4.67 -7.03 -15.13
C ILE A 18 4.15 -6.29 -13.90
N SER A 19 3.43 -5.18 -14.11
CA SER A 19 2.79 -4.40 -13.03
C SER A 19 1.90 -5.27 -12.14
N GLY A 20 1.05 -6.11 -12.74
CA GLY A 20 0.18 -7.04 -12.03
C GLY A 20 0.95 -8.12 -11.25
N SER A 21 2.03 -8.66 -11.82
CA SER A 21 2.87 -9.66 -11.14
C SER A 21 3.59 -9.07 -9.92
N LEU A 22 4.08 -7.83 -10.02
CA LEU A 22 4.71 -7.09 -8.93
C LEU A 22 3.69 -6.80 -7.82
N LEU A 23 2.51 -6.30 -8.18
CA LEU A 23 1.43 -6.05 -7.24
C LEU A 23 1.06 -7.32 -6.47
N LYS A 24 0.84 -8.44 -7.18
CA LYS A 24 0.50 -9.73 -6.55
C LYS A 24 1.59 -10.19 -5.58
N LYS A 25 2.86 -10.20 -6.01
CA LYS A 25 3.99 -10.62 -5.16
C LYS A 25 4.09 -9.75 -3.91
N GLN A 26 3.93 -8.43 -4.06
CA GLN A 26 4.03 -7.49 -2.95
C GLN A 26 2.86 -7.66 -1.97
N ALA A 27 1.63 -7.77 -2.46
CA ALA A 27 0.44 -7.98 -1.64
C ALA A 27 0.54 -9.29 -0.83
N GLU A 28 0.92 -10.39 -1.46
CA GLU A 28 1.16 -11.67 -0.76
C GLU A 28 2.24 -11.55 0.31
N SER A 29 3.32 -10.81 0.01
CA SER A 29 4.40 -10.59 0.97
C SER A 29 3.94 -9.78 2.18
N CYS A 30 3.11 -8.76 1.97
CA CYS A 30 2.51 -7.98 3.06
C CYS A 30 1.59 -8.86 3.93
N LEU A 31 0.68 -9.62 3.32
CA LEU A 31 -0.28 -10.46 4.05
C LEU A 31 0.41 -11.58 4.84
N LYS A 32 1.49 -12.17 4.31
CA LYS A 32 2.29 -13.20 5.00
C LYS A 32 2.93 -12.73 6.31
N THR A 33 3.08 -11.42 6.51
CA THR A 33 3.63 -10.89 7.76
C THR A 33 2.68 -11.02 8.95
N GLY A 34 1.36 -11.15 8.70
CA GLY A 34 0.35 -11.07 9.75
C GLY A 34 0.19 -9.66 10.35
N ALA A 35 0.70 -8.62 9.69
CA ALA A 35 0.53 -7.24 10.12
C ALA A 35 -0.95 -6.82 10.07
N ALA A 36 -1.35 -5.95 10.99
CA ALA A 36 -2.72 -5.42 11.07
C ALA A 36 -3.02 -4.35 10.00
N ALA A 37 -1.99 -3.74 9.40
CA ALA A 37 -2.10 -2.72 8.37
C ALA A 37 -0.84 -2.65 7.50
N VAL A 38 -0.96 -2.07 6.32
CA VAL A 38 0.16 -1.70 5.44
C VAL A 38 0.27 -0.18 5.39
N VAL A 39 1.50 0.33 5.50
CA VAL A 39 1.76 1.78 5.49
C VAL A 39 2.72 2.11 4.37
N THR A 40 2.45 3.20 3.64
CA THR A 40 3.33 3.71 2.60
C THR A 40 3.37 5.23 2.58
N ALA A 41 4.50 5.80 2.15
CA ALA A 41 4.65 7.25 1.94
C ALA A 41 4.38 7.67 0.48
N CYS A 42 3.83 6.77 -0.34
CA CYS A 42 3.53 7.03 -1.74
C CYS A 42 2.04 6.80 -2.02
N PRO A 43 1.27 7.85 -2.39
CA PRO A 43 -0.16 7.70 -2.69
C PRO A 43 -0.43 6.68 -3.82
N ALA A 44 0.44 6.64 -4.83
CA ALA A 44 0.32 5.66 -5.92
C ALA A 44 0.52 4.21 -5.44
N CYS A 45 1.40 3.99 -4.46
CA CYS A 45 1.56 2.67 -3.84
C CYS A 45 0.33 2.29 -3.01
N MET A 46 -0.22 3.23 -2.24
CA MET A 46 -1.42 2.98 -1.46
C MET A 46 -2.58 2.58 -2.37
N MET A 47 -2.87 3.39 -3.39
CA MET A 47 -3.95 3.08 -4.34
C MET A 47 -3.73 1.73 -5.05
N GLN A 48 -2.49 1.45 -5.49
CA GLN A 48 -2.18 0.22 -6.22
C GLN A 48 -2.28 -1.01 -5.32
N LEU A 49 -1.74 -0.95 -4.09
CA LEU A 49 -1.82 -2.03 -3.11
C LEU A 49 -3.24 -2.25 -2.62
N GLY A 50 -4.01 -1.19 -2.38
CA GLY A 50 -5.42 -1.27 -1.98
C GLY A 50 -6.34 -1.90 -3.03
N ARG A 51 -5.89 -2.05 -4.29
CA ARG A 51 -6.62 -2.84 -5.30
C ARG A 51 -6.46 -4.34 -5.10
N ALA A 52 -5.40 -4.79 -4.42
CA ALA A 52 -5.07 -6.21 -4.24
C ALA A 52 -5.20 -6.69 -2.79
N ILE A 53 -5.05 -5.79 -1.82
CA ILE A 53 -5.17 -6.07 -0.39
C ILE A 53 -6.54 -5.55 0.06
N THR A 54 -7.42 -6.45 0.49
CA THR A 54 -8.77 -6.11 0.98
C THR A 54 -9.00 -6.58 2.41
N GLU A 55 -8.09 -7.38 2.96
CA GLU A 55 -8.18 -8.01 4.28
C GLU A 55 -7.74 -7.07 5.41
N ILE A 56 -6.82 -6.15 5.13
CA ILE A 56 -6.27 -5.18 6.08
C ILE A 56 -6.17 -3.80 5.43
N PRO A 57 -6.26 -2.70 6.20
CA PRO A 57 -6.16 -1.35 5.65
C PRO A 57 -4.76 -1.05 5.09
N VAL A 58 -4.73 -0.22 4.05
CA VAL A 58 -3.52 0.32 3.43
C VAL A 58 -3.54 1.84 3.57
N PHE A 59 -2.67 2.38 4.40
CA PHE A 59 -2.63 3.80 4.75
C PHE A 59 -1.49 4.55 4.06
N HIS A 60 -1.71 5.83 3.80
CA HIS A 60 -0.63 6.78 3.68
C HIS A 60 -0.05 7.03 5.06
N ILE A 61 1.25 7.26 5.15
CA ILE A 61 1.89 7.62 6.42
C ILE A 61 1.28 8.89 7.05
N ILE A 62 0.74 9.80 6.23
CA ILE A 62 0.11 11.03 6.74
C ILE A 62 -1.18 10.72 7.51
N GLU A 63 -1.97 9.72 7.09
CA GLU A 63 -3.20 9.34 7.81
C GLU A 63 -2.87 8.83 9.22
N LEU A 64 -1.80 8.05 9.37
CA LEU A 64 -1.35 7.59 10.69
C LEU A 64 -0.79 8.72 11.56
N ILE A 65 -0.12 9.70 10.94
CA ILE A 65 0.36 10.88 11.67
C ILE A 65 -0.85 11.71 12.11
N GLU A 66 -1.83 11.93 11.25
CA GLU A 66 -3.06 12.62 11.59
C GLU A 66 -3.79 11.92 12.75
N GLU A 67 -4.02 10.61 12.66
CA GLU A 67 -4.64 9.81 13.71
C GLU A 67 -3.88 9.93 15.04
N ALA A 68 -2.55 9.81 15.03
CA ALA A 68 -1.74 9.91 16.25
C ALA A 68 -1.80 11.30 16.92
N TYR A 69 -1.93 12.38 16.13
CA TYR A 69 -2.00 13.74 16.66
C TYR A 69 -3.43 14.12 17.06
N CYS A 70 -4.45 13.75 16.27
CA CYS A 70 -5.84 14.05 16.58
C CYS A 70 -6.39 13.21 17.74
N ASP A 71 -5.98 11.95 17.89
CA ASP A 71 -6.35 11.13 19.07
C ASP A 71 -5.69 11.62 20.36
N SER A 72 -4.56 12.33 20.28
CA SER A 72 -3.91 12.94 21.46
C SER A 72 -4.52 14.28 21.87
N ASP A 73 -5.35 14.88 21.02
CA ASP A 73 -6.04 16.15 21.29
C ASP A 73 -7.50 15.99 21.77
N GLY A 74 -8.04 14.76 21.82
CA GLY A 74 -9.30 14.46 22.52
C GLY A 74 -10.51 15.29 22.08
N VAL A 75 -10.62 15.60 20.78
CA VAL A 75 -11.84 16.15 20.15
C VAL A 75 -12.56 15.06 19.39
#